data_AF-A0A7X9BFH5-F1
#
_entry.id   AF-A0A7X9BFH5-F1
#
_cell.length_a   1.000
_cell.length_b   1.000
_cell.length_c   1.000
_cell.angle_alpha   90.00
_cell.angle_beta   90.00
_cell.angle_gamma   90.00
#
_symmetry.space_group_name_H-M   'P 1'
#
loop_
_entity.id
_entity.type
_entity.pdbx_description
1 polymer ?
#
loop_
_entity_poly.entity_id
_entity_poly.type
_entity_poly.pdbx_seq_one_letter_code
_entity_poly.pdbx_strand_id
1 'polypeptide(L)'
;EKYAAPINRAVFPGIQGGPLMHVIAAKAVALKEALEPGFKTYQQNVVNNARALGAALIERGFELVAGGTDTHLVLVDLRSKNITGAEAQTLFDRVGVTINKNAIPFDPQPPNTASGIRIGTPAVTTRGLTAAEMPLIAEIMDFAIAHRHDDARLEQARERVAQLCRKYPLYAG
;
A
#
# COMPACT_ATOMS: atom_id res chain seq x y z
N GLU A 1 -4.58 -25.20 -25.02
CA GLU A 1 -4.81 -24.82 -26.43
C GLU A 1 -6.24 -24.40 -26.78
N LYS A 2 -7.29 -25.05 -26.24
CA LYS A 2 -8.72 -24.73 -26.51
C LYS A 2 -9.08 -23.22 -26.56
N TYR A 3 -8.45 -22.39 -25.72
CA TYR A 3 -8.75 -20.96 -25.62
C TYR A 3 -7.74 -20.04 -26.35
N ALA A 4 -6.66 -20.56 -26.92
CA ALA A 4 -5.58 -19.74 -27.46
C ALA A 4 -6.03 -18.88 -28.66
N ALA A 5 -6.64 -19.50 -29.67
CA ALA A 5 -7.14 -18.80 -30.86
C ALA A 5 -8.21 -17.73 -30.54
N PRO A 6 -9.26 -18.00 -29.73
CA PRO A 6 -10.24 -16.97 -29.41
C PRO A 6 -9.66 -15.82 -28.59
N ILE A 7 -8.72 -16.07 -27.67
CA ILE A 7 -8.05 -15.02 -26.90
C ILE A 7 -7.17 -14.15 -27.82
N ASN A 8 -6.33 -14.77 -28.66
CA ASN A 8 -5.46 -14.02 -29.57
C ASN A 8 -6.26 -13.11 -30.49
N ARG A 9 -7.35 -13.61 -31.09
CA ARG A 9 -8.23 -12.83 -31.96
C ARG A 9 -8.92 -11.68 -31.23
N ALA A 10 -9.32 -11.88 -29.97
CA ALA A 10 -9.93 -10.82 -29.16
C ALA A 10 -8.93 -9.69 -28.86
N VAL A 11 -7.66 -10.01 -28.65
CA VAL A 11 -6.60 -9.00 -28.44
C VAL A 11 -6.29 -8.28 -29.75
N PHE A 12 -5.92 -9.02 -30.80
CA PHE A 12 -5.64 -8.50 -32.13
C PHE A 12 -6.25 -9.44 -33.19
N PRO A 13 -7.05 -8.92 -34.13
CA PRO A 13 -7.33 -7.51 -34.41
C PRO A 13 -8.53 -6.92 -33.63
N GLY A 14 -8.98 -7.56 -32.54
CA GLY A 14 -10.20 -7.17 -31.82
C GLY A 14 -10.15 -5.80 -31.12
N ILE A 15 -9.37 -5.68 -30.03
CA ILE A 15 -9.38 -4.50 -29.15
C ILE A 15 -8.15 -3.61 -29.35
N GLN A 16 -7.01 -4.21 -29.72
CA GLN A 16 -5.72 -3.52 -29.80
C GLN A 16 -5.18 -3.49 -31.23
N GLY A 17 -4.30 -2.51 -31.49
CA GLY A 17 -3.52 -2.39 -32.72
C GLY A 17 -2.12 -2.97 -32.58
N GLY A 18 -1.09 -2.19 -32.93
CA GLY A 18 0.31 -2.63 -32.87
C GLY A 18 0.80 -2.89 -31.43
N PRO A 19 1.57 -3.97 -31.18
CA PRO A 19 2.06 -4.31 -29.85
C PRO A 19 3.17 -3.35 -29.39
N LEU A 20 3.21 -3.08 -28.08
CA LEU A 20 4.27 -2.29 -27.45
C LEU A 20 5.48 -3.19 -27.12
N MET A 21 6.35 -3.41 -28.10
CA MET A 21 7.48 -4.34 -27.97
C MET A 21 8.43 -4.02 -26.80
N HIS A 22 8.62 -2.73 -26.47
CA HIS A 22 9.42 -2.31 -25.32
C HIS A 22 8.80 -2.73 -23.98
N VAL A 23 7.46 -2.72 -23.85
CA VAL A 23 6.77 -3.20 -22.65
C VAL A 23 6.83 -4.73 -22.57
N ILE A 24 6.73 -5.42 -23.70
CA ILE A 24 6.88 -6.89 -23.76
C ILE A 24 8.28 -7.29 -23.27
N ALA A 25 9.32 -6.60 -23.74
CA ALA A 25 10.69 -6.82 -23.29
C ALA A 25 10.85 -6.57 -21.77
N ALA A 26 10.30 -5.46 -21.24
CA ALA A 26 10.33 -5.18 -19.81
C ALA A 26 9.61 -6.26 -18.96
N LYS A 27 8.48 -6.77 -19.45
CA LYS A 27 7.77 -7.89 -18.80
C LYS A 27 8.59 -9.17 -18.80
N ALA A 28 9.35 -9.45 -19.87
CA ALA A 28 10.24 -10.61 -19.90
C ALA A 28 11.34 -10.52 -18.83
N VAL A 29 11.91 -9.33 -18.61
CA VAL A 29 12.86 -9.08 -17.51
C VAL A 29 12.20 -9.30 -16.16
N ALA A 30 11.03 -8.68 -15.90
CA ALA A 30 10.31 -8.83 -14.65
C ALA A 30 9.89 -10.29 -14.36
N LEU A 31 9.49 -11.05 -15.38
CA LEU A 31 9.17 -12.47 -15.24
C LEU A 31 10.40 -13.31 -14.91
N LYS A 32 11.56 -13.00 -15.49
CA LYS A 32 12.82 -13.64 -15.13
C LYS A 32 13.17 -13.37 -13.66
N GLU A 33 13.11 -12.12 -13.21
CA GLU A 33 13.35 -11.76 -11.81
C GLU A 33 12.36 -12.45 -10.86
N ALA A 34 11.09 -12.58 -11.25
CA ALA A 34 10.07 -13.25 -10.45
C ALA A 34 10.28 -14.77 -10.31
N LEU A 35 11.04 -15.38 -11.23
CA LEU A 35 11.41 -16.80 -11.17
C LEU A 35 12.63 -17.05 -10.28
N GLU A 36 13.38 -16.01 -9.90
CA GLU A 36 14.54 -16.16 -9.03
C GLU A 36 14.12 -16.57 -7.60
N PRO A 37 14.88 -17.45 -6.91
CA PRO A 37 14.54 -17.90 -5.55
C PRO A 37 14.35 -16.76 -4.55
N GLY A 38 15.10 -15.66 -4.70
CA GLY A 38 14.99 -14.47 -3.86
C GLY A 38 13.62 -13.80 -3.93
N PHE A 39 12.91 -13.90 -5.05
CA PHE A 39 11.57 -13.34 -5.20
C PHE A 39 10.55 -14.02 -4.28
N LYS A 40 10.71 -15.33 -4.02
CA LYS A 40 9.88 -16.06 -3.05
C LYS A 40 10.05 -15.52 -1.64
N THR A 41 11.30 -15.27 -1.22
CA THR A 41 11.59 -14.65 0.09
C THR A 41 11.03 -13.23 0.16
N TYR A 42 11.18 -12.44 -0.90
CA TYR A 42 10.57 -11.11 -1.00
C TYR A 42 9.05 -11.15 -0.82
N GLN A 43 8.33 -12.04 -1.53
CA GLN A 43 6.89 -12.17 -1.40
C GLN A 43 6.45 -12.59 0.01
N GLN A 44 7.23 -13.45 0.68
CA GLN A 44 6.97 -13.80 2.08
C GLN A 44 7.13 -12.58 3.00
N ASN A 45 8.17 -11.77 2.78
CA ASN A 45 8.39 -10.54 3.54
C ASN A 45 7.27 -9.52 3.32
N VAL A 46 6.72 -9.41 2.10
CA VAL A 46 5.57 -8.54 1.81
C VAL A 46 4.37 -8.91 2.69
N VAL A 47 4.01 -10.19 2.76
CA VAL A 47 2.89 -10.66 3.60
C VAL A 47 3.21 -10.50 5.09
N ASN A 48 4.44 -10.81 5.52
CA ASN A 48 4.87 -10.64 6.92
C ASN A 48 4.78 -9.16 7.35
N ASN A 49 5.21 -8.25 6.49
CA ASN A 49 5.10 -6.81 6.71
C ASN A 49 3.63 -6.38 6.81
N ALA A 50 2.75 -6.90 5.95
CA ALA A 50 1.33 -6.55 5.98
C ALA A 50 0.65 -7.02 7.28
N ARG A 51 1.00 -8.23 7.76
CA ARG A 51 0.54 -8.76 9.06
C ARG A 51 1.04 -7.93 10.23
N ALA A 52 2.33 -7.59 10.24
CA ALA A 52 2.93 -6.76 11.30
C ALA A 52 2.32 -5.36 11.34
N LEU A 53 2.09 -4.74 10.17
CA LEU A 53 1.42 -3.45 10.08
C LEU A 53 -0.03 -3.54 10.56
N GLY A 54 -0.77 -4.57 10.14
CA GLY A 54 -2.14 -4.80 10.57
C GLY A 54 -2.26 -4.96 12.09
N ALA A 55 -1.42 -5.78 12.70
CA ALA A 55 -1.38 -5.97 14.15
C ALA A 55 -1.09 -4.65 14.89
N ALA A 56 -0.07 -3.90 14.43
CA ALA A 56 0.30 -2.63 15.04
C ALA A 56 -0.78 -1.54 14.90
N LEU A 57 -1.55 -1.55 13.81
CA LEU A 57 -2.72 -0.68 13.64
C LEU A 57 -3.84 -1.05 14.63
N ILE A 58 -4.13 -2.35 14.79
CA ILE A 58 -5.13 -2.82 15.76
C ILE A 58 -4.76 -2.41 17.18
N GLU A 59 -3.49 -2.57 17.59
CA GLU A 59 -2.99 -2.12 18.90
C GLU A 59 -3.22 -0.62 19.16
N ARG A 60 -3.28 0.18 18.10
CA ARG A 60 -3.53 1.62 18.14
C ARG A 60 -5.00 1.97 17.97
N GLY A 61 -5.91 0.99 18.02
CA GLY A 61 -7.35 1.20 17.95
C GLY A 61 -7.86 1.52 16.55
N PHE A 62 -7.13 1.15 15.48
CA PHE A 62 -7.72 1.09 14.15
C PHE A 62 -8.52 -0.19 13.99
N GLU A 63 -9.59 -0.13 13.19
CA GLU A 63 -10.41 -1.29 12.88
C GLU A 63 -10.03 -1.82 11.50
N LEU A 64 -9.67 -3.10 11.40
CA LEU A 64 -9.42 -3.75 10.12
C LEU A 64 -10.67 -4.50 9.68
N VAL A 65 -11.07 -4.33 8.41
CA VAL A 65 -12.32 -4.92 7.88
C VAL A 65 -12.37 -6.45 8.04
N ALA A 66 -11.23 -7.13 7.99
CA ALA A 66 -11.13 -8.58 8.19
C ALA A 66 -10.40 -8.98 9.49
N GLY A 67 -10.13 -8.03 10.39
CA GLY A 67 -9.33 -8.27 11.61
C GLY A 67 -7.85 -8.57 11.39
N GLY A 68 -7.36 -8.54 10.14
CA GLY A 68 -5.99 -8.87 9.77
C GLY A 68 -5.81 -8.95 8.25
N THR A 69 -4.82 -9.73 7.80
CA THR A 69 -4.60 -10.01 6.37
C THR A 69 -3.79 -11.29 6.14
N ASP A 70 -4.08 -11.95 5.01
CA ASP A 70 -3.28 -13.04 4.45
C ASP A 70 -2.58 -12.67 3.14
N THR A 71 -2.61 -11.38 2.79
CA THR A 71 -2.09 -10.87 1.53
C THR A 71 -1.16 -9.67 1.76
N HIS A 72 -0.86 -8.94 0.69
CA HIS A 72 0.06 -7.81 0.67
C HIS A 72 -0.55 -6.48 1.16
N LEU A 73 -1.82 -6.48 1.56
CA LEU A 73 -2.54 -5.26 1.93
C LEU A 73 -3.40 -5.45 3.17
N VAL A 74 -3.72 -4.34 3.83
CA VAL A 74 -4.77 -4.25 4.86
C VAL A 74 -5.81 -3.22 4.42
N LEU A 75 -7.07 -3.48 4.78
CA LEU A 75 -8.18 -2.55 4.59
C LEU A 75 -8.65 -2.07 5.97
N VAL A 76 -8.56 -0.76 6.19
CA VAL A 76 -8.80 -0.12 7.48
C VAL A 76 -10.10 0.67 7.41
N ASP A 77 -10.96 0.47 8.39
CA ASP A 77 -12.13 1.31 8.68
C ASP A 77 -11.71 2.44 9.63
N LEU A 78 -12.01 3.68 9.23
CA LEU A 78 -11.63 4.89 9.96
C LEU A 78 -12.78 5.51 10.76
N ARG A 79 -13.96 4.89 10.76
CA ARG A 79 -15.12 5.39 11.54
C ARG A 79 -14.80 5.48 13.03
N SER A 80 -14.07 4.51 13.59
CA SER A 80 -13.59 4.54 14.97
C SER A 80 -12.60 5.68 15.27
N LYS A 81 -11.97 6.23 14.22
CA LYS A 81 -11.06 7.38 14.28
C LYS A 81 -11.75 8.71 13.97
N ASN A 82 -13.05 8.71 13.66
CA ASN A 82 -13.84 9.90 13.32
C ASN A 82 -13.20 10.74 12.21
N ILE A 83 -12.71 10.09 11.16
CA ILE A 83 -12.13 10.73 9.98
C ILE A 83 -12.53 9.96 8.72
N THR A 84 -12.80 10.66 7.63
CA THR A 84 -13.10 10.02 6.34
C THR A 84 -11.84 9.53 5.64
N GLY A 85 -11.99 8.62 4.67
CA GLY A 85 -10.87 8.15 3.85
C GLY A 85 -10.21 9.29 3.07
N ALA A 86 -11.01 10.22 2.52
CA ALA A 86 -10.50 11.39 1.78
C ALA A 86 -9.68 12.34 2.66
N GLU A 87 -10.14 12.62 3.88
CA GLU A 87 -9.41 13.44 4.84
C GLU A 87 -8.11 12.74 5.29
N ALA A 88 -8.18 11.45 5.61
CA ALA A 88 -7.02 10.67 6.03
C ALA A 88 -5.97 10.59 4.92
N GLN A 89 -6.37 10.38 3.67
CA GLN A 89 -5.44 10.40 2.53
C GLN A 89 -4.70 11.75 2.44
N THR A 90 -5.44 12.86 2.49
CA THR A 90 -4.85 14.21 2.41
C THR A 90 -3.93 14.48 3.60
N LEU A 91 -4.35 14.10 4.81
CA LEU A 91 -3.55 14.24 6.03
C LEU A 91 -2.25 13.44 5.96
N PHE A 92 -2.31 12.19 5.51
CA PHE A 92 -1.14 11.33 5.44
C PHE A 92 -0.16 11.79 4.36
N ASP A 93 -0.65 12.26 3.21
CA ASP A 93 0.20 12.86 2.17
C ASP A 93 0.99 14.07 2.72
N ARG A 94 0.38 14.91 3.58
CA ARG A 94 1.06 16.05 4.22
C ARG A 94 2.26 15.62 5.09
N VAL A 95 2.19 14.44 5.71
CA VAL A 95 3.27 13.91 6.56
C VAL A 95 4.16 12.92 5.79
N GLY A 96 3.99 12.76 4.47
CA GLY A 96 4.82 11.89 3.65
C GLY A 96 4.43 10.41 3.66
N VAL A 97 3.24 10.07 4.15
CA VAL A 97 2.67 8.71 4.08
C VAL A 97 1.62 8.67 2.98
N THR A 98 1.93 8.03 1.85
CA THR A 98 0.97 7.93 0.74
C THR A 98 0.14 6.66 0.84
N ILE A 99 -1.18 6.82 0.94
CA ILE A 99 -2.18 5.74 0.93
C ILE A 99 -3.31 6.10 -0.04
N ASN A 100 -4.32 5.23 -0.15
CA ASN A 100 -5.52 5.52 -0.93
C ASN A 100 -6.78 5.35 -0.08
N LYS A 101 -7.68 6.34 -0.15
CA LYS A 101 -9.06 6.19 0.36
C LYS A 101 -9.74 5.03 -0.35
N ASN A 102 -10.47 4.20 0.39
CA ASN A 102 -11.10 3.00 -0.14
C ASN A 102 -12.44 2.77 0.54
N ALA A 103 -13.46 2.44 -0.24
CA ALA A 103 -14.76 2.06 0.30
C ALA A 103 -14.63 0.78 1.15
N ILE A 104 -15.45 0.67 2.20
CA ILE A 104 -15.55 -0.52 3.05
C ILE A 104 -16.89 -1.24 2.86
N PRO A 105 -17.08 -2.47 3.34
CA PRO A 105 -18.40 -3.09 3.37
C PRO A 105 -19.42 -2.21 4.10
N PHE A 106 -20.59 -2.01 3.49
CA PHE A 106 -21.66 -1.16 4.03
C PHE A 106 -21.21 0.28 4.33
N ASP A 107 -20.34 0.84 3.48
CA ASP A 107 -19.82 2.20 3.64
C ASP A 107 -20.94 3.25 3.66
N PRO A 108 -21.09 4.06 4.73
CA PRO A 108 -22.09 5.12 4.78
C PRO A 108 -21.70 6.34 3.94
N GLN A 109 -20.42 6.47 3.54
CA GLN A 109 -19.92 7.60 2.76
C GLN A 109 -20.02 7.33 1.26
N PRO A 110 -20.20 8.37 0.43
CA PRO A 110 -20.19 8.21 -1.02
C PRO A 110 -18.80 7.79 -1.53
N PRO A 111 -18.69 7.19 -2.74
CA PRO A 111 -17.44 6.66 -3.28
C PRO A 111 -16.26 7.66 -3.33
N ASN A 112 -16.55 8.95 -3.51
CA ASN A 112 -15.52 10.01 -3.56
C ASN A 112 -14.98 10.42 -2.18
N THR A 113 -15.62 9.99 -1.10
CA THR A 113 -15.21 10.30 0.28
C THR A 113 -14.67 9.05 0.97
N ALA A 114 -15.46 7.96 0.94
CA ALA A 114 -15.20 6.68 1.61
C ALA A 114 -14.97 6.76 3.13
N SER A 115 -15.23 5.67 3.84
CA SER A 115 -14.98 5.55 5.29
C SER A 115 -13.69 4.82 5.65
N GLY A 116 -12.93 4.34 4.66
CA GLY A 116 -11.72 3.56 4.90
C GLY A 116 -10.54 3.95 4.04
N ILE A 117 -9.43 3.26 4.31
CA ILE A 117 -8.17 3.37 3.56
C ILE A 117 -7.59 1.99 3.28
N ARG A 118 -6.90 1.86 2.15
CA ARG A 118 -6.18 0.65 1.76
C ARG A 118 -4.68 0.90 1.80
N ILE A 119 -3.97 0.03 2.51
CA ILE A 119 -2.52 0.15 2.71
C ILE A 119 -1.85 -1.12 2.23
N GLY A 120 -0.86 -1.00 1.34
CA GLY A 120 -0.09 -2.12 0.80
C GLY A 120 1.37 -2.04 1.22
N THR A 121 2.00 -3.19 1.45
CA THR A 121 3.41 -3.31 1.84
C THR A 121 4.42 -3.63 0.72
N PRO A 122 4.08 -3.93 -0.55
CA PRO A 122 5.09 -4.23 -1.58
C PRO A 122 6.16 -3.14 -1.72
N ALA A 123 5.75 -1.87 -1.86
CA ALA A 123 6.68 -0.77 -2.13
C ALA A 123 7.71 -0.56 -1.00
N VAL A 124 7.27 -0.57 0.25
CA VAL A 124 8.18 -0.43 1.41
C VAL A 124 9.07 -1.67 1.58
N THR A 125 8.56 -2.85 1.21
CA THR A 125 9.34 -4.09 1.25
C THR A 125 10.43 -4.10 0.17
N THR A 126 10.12 -3.66 -1.05
CA THR A 126 11.10 -3.49 -2.13
C THR A 126 12.20 -2.50 -1.74
N ARG A 127 11.83 -1.47 -0.97
CA ARG A 127 12.75 -0.47 -0.43
C ARG A 127 13.63 -1.00 0.73
N GLY A 128 13.35 -2.20 1.23
CA GLY A 128 14.16 -2.87 2.27
C GLY A 128 13.59 -2.78 3.69
N LEU A 129 12.39 -2.23 3.88
CA LEU A 129 11.75 -2.25 5.19
C LEU A 129 11.27 -3.66 5.54
N THR A 130 11.34 -3.99 6.83
CA THR A 130 10.96 -5.28 7.37
C THR A 130 9.80 -5.14 8.36
N ALA A 131 9.36 -6.25 8.93
CA ALA A 131 8.29 -6.27 9.92
C ALA A 131 8.63 -5.40 11.15
N ALA A 132 9.92 -5.20 11.44
CA ALA A 132 10.39 -4.37 12.55
C ALA A 132 10.02 -2.89 12.40
N GLU A 133 9.91 -2.38 11.17
CA GLU A 133 9.58 -0.98 10.91
C GLU A 133 8.06 -0.73 10.83
N MET A 134 7.24 -1.78 10.69
CA MET A 134 5.79 -1.62 10.51
C MET A 134 5.08 -0.99 11.72
N PRO A 135 5.44 -1.30 12.99
CA PRO A 135 4.88 -0.60 14.14
C PRO A 135 5.17 0.91 14.17
N LEU A 136 6.34 1.33 13.69
CA LEU A 136 6.68 2.75 13.58
C LEU A 136 5.80 3.45 12.54
N ILE A 137 5.53 2.81 11.40
CA ILE A 137 4.60 3.35 10.40
C ILE A 137 3.20 3.53 11.01
N ALA A 138 2.70 2.51 11.70
CA ALA A 138 1.40 2.59 12.39
C ALA A 138 1.36 3.70 13.46
N GLU A 139 2.45 3.90 14.20
CA GLU A 139 2.59 5.00 15.17
C GLU A 139 2.50 6.37 14.51
N ILE A 140 3.23 6.59 13.42
CA ILE A 140 3.22 7.85 12.67
C ILE A 140 1.79 8.14 12.18
N MET A 141 1.09 7.14 11.67
CA MET A 141 -0.29 7.28 11.20
C MET A 141 -1.24 7.66 12.33
N ASP A 142 -1.16 6.98 13.47
CA ASP A 142 -2.01 7.28 14.63
C ASP A 142 -1.74 8.69 15.17
N PHE A 143 -0.46 9.04 15.30
CA PHE A 143 -0.02 10.36 15.75
C PHE A 143 -0.50 11.47 14.81
N ALA A 144 -0.42 11.28 13.50
CA ALA A 144 -0.93 12.24 12.53
C ALA A 144 -2.45 12.44 12.65
N ILE A 145 -3.24 11.37 12.84
CA ILE A 145 -4.69 11.48 13.06
C ILE A 145 -5.00 12.21 14.38
N ALA A 146 -4.31 11.86 15.46
CA ALA A 146 -4.51 12.44 16.79
C ALA A 146 -4.21 13.96 16.82
N HIS A 147 -3.24 14.40 16.02
CA HIS A 147 -2.79 15.79 15.96
C HIS A 147 -3.10 16.49 14.63
N ARG A 148 -4.13 16.04 13.90
CA ARG A 148 -4.47 16.51 12.54
C ARG A 148 -4.76 18.01 12.38
N HIS A 149 -4.92 18.74 13.48
CA HIS A 149 -5.16 20.19 13.52
C HIS A 149 -3.97 20.99 14.09
N ASP A 150 -2.84 20.35 14.36
CA ASP A 150 -1.62 20.96 14.89
C ASP A 150 -0.48 20.82 13.87
N ASP A 151 -0.21 21.88 13.12
CA ASP A 151 0.80 21.87 12.05
C ASP A 151 2.22 21.59 12.57
N ALA A 152 2.54 22.02 13.80
CA ALA A 152 3.85 21.75 14.39
C ALA A 152 4.03 20.26 14.70
N ARG A 153 2.97 19.60 15.16
CA ARG A 153 2.95 18.13 15.34
C ARG A 153 3.01 17.41 14.00
N LEU A 154 2.30 17.88 12.99
CA LEU A 154 2.35 17.25 11.66
C LEU A 154 3.76 17.34 11.04
N GLU A 155 4.49 18.44 11.25
CA GLU A 155 5.89 18.51 10.82
C GLU A 155 6.79 17.53 11.58
N GLN A 156 6.54 17.28 12.87
CA GLN A 156 7.24 16.21 13.62
C GLN A 156 6.97 14.83 13.01
N ALA A 157 5.72 14.54 12.63
CA ALA A 157 5.36 13.29 11.95
C ALA A 157 6.08 13.16 10.60
N ARG A 158 6.11 14.25 9.82
CA ARG A 158 6.81 14.32 8.53
C ARG A 158 8.30 14.06 8.68
N GLU A 159 8.94 14.61 9.70
CA GLU A 159 10.36 14.39 9.97
C GLU A 159 10.65 12.92 10.36
N ARG A 160 9.77 12.29 11.15
CA ARG A 160 9.89 10.84 11.46
C ARG A 160 9.81 9.98 10.19
N VAL A 161 8.90 10.31 9.26
CA VAL A 161 8.82 9.64 7.95
C VAL A 161 10.09 9.87 7.15
N ALA A 162 10.60 11.10 7.11
CA ALA A 162 11.82 11.44 6.40
C ALA A 162 13.04 10.68 6.96
N GLN A 163 13.16 10.53 8.27
CA GLN A 163 14.20 9.75 8.93
C GLN A 163 14.13 8.27 8.55
N LEU A 164 12.93 7.68 8.61
CA LEU A 164 12.71 6.30 8.17
C LEU A 164 13.09 6.13 6.69
N CYS A 165 12.69 7.07 5.84
CA CYS A 165 13.03 7.09 4.42
C CYS A 165 14.54 7.18 4.17
N ARG A 166 15.28 8.01 4.92
CA ARG A 166 16.73 8.16 4.79
C ARG A 166 17.50 6.90 5.20
N LYS A 167 16.98 6.11 6.15
CA LYS A 167 17.55 4.81 6.53
C LYS A 167 17.49 3.78 5.39
N TYR A 168 16.53 3.93 4.47
CA TYR A 168 16.30 3.00 3.35
C TYR A 168 16.26 3.76 2.01
N PRO A 169 17.39 4.19 1.42
CA PRO A 169 17.41 4.91 0.14
C PRO A 169 16.95 4.02 -1.03
N LEU A 170 16.25 4.60 -2.02
CA LEU A 170 15.74 3.87 -3.20
C LEU A 170 16.81 3.55 -4.25
N TYR A 171 17.78 4.46 -4.41
CA TYR A 171 18.90 4.29 -5.31
C TYR A 171 20.17 4.41 -4.48
N ALA A 172 21.11 3.48 -4.63
CA ALA A 172 22.48 3.74 -4.23
C ALA A 172 23.00 4.87 -5.11
N GLY A 173 23.36 6.00 -4.49
CA GLY A 173 24.08 7.07 -5.19
C GLY A 173 25.45 6.62 -5.67
#